data_AF-A0A2C9U194-F1
#
_entry.id   AF-A0A2C9U194-F1
#
_cell.length_a   1.000
_cell.length_b   1.000
_cell.length_c   1.000
_cell.angle_alpha   90.00
_cell.angle_beta   90.00
_cell.angle_gamma   90.00
#
_symmetry.space_group_name_H-M   'P 1'
#
loop_
_entity.id
_entity.type
_entity.pdbx_description
1 polymer ?
#
loop_
_entity_poly.entity_id
_entity_poly.type
_entity_poly.pdbx_seq_one_letter_code
_entity_poly.pdbx_strand_id
1 'polypeptide(L)'
;GSRLIACTCIEVLMDRLHDTKNASVVLKCLFTMHIIISRGSLILKDQLSVYPSFGGRNFLNLSMFRDESGPERWVLSSWVRWYAAIVEQNLKISRLLGHHLCSSFVAANSKGEEDKVLQLLNRDLFEEVDVLVEFVQVICEFPDSLHLQRNNLIYEIVRLVSEDYRSVQREISIRVMELGERIPGMSYSELTQLLGNLKRFESCKERLYLMFVNKNRNDALWELVGETRSKAVEMIKQKGEIKLLKMGNPNASNELTQFKFNSGGEFEYFDSAALTVSAIA
;
A
#
# COMPACT_ATOMS: atom_id res chain seq x y z
N GLY A 1 9.79 -3.34 30.74
CA GLY A 1 9.40 -2.16 31.54
C GLY A 1 7.92 -2.23 31.85
N SER A 2 7.48 -1.66 32.97
CA SER A 2 6.04 -1.63 33.31
C SER A 2 5.26 -0.80 32.29
N ARG A 3 4.02 -1.23 31.96
CA ARG A 3 3.11 -0.50 31.07
C ARG A 3 2.88 0.94 31.56
N LEU A 4 2.73 1.12 32.88
CA LEU A 4 2.55 2.43 33.51
C LEU A 4 3.70 3.39 33.17
N ILE A 5 4.94 2.93 33.26
CA ILE A 5 6.11 3.75 32.93
C ILE A 5 6.10 4.13 31.45
N ALA A 6 5.73 3.20 30.57
CA ALA A 6 5.60 3.48 29.14
C ALA A 6 4.50 4.52 28.86
N CYS A 7 3.32 4.40 29.49
CA CYS A 7 2.24 5.40 29.40
C CYS A 7 2.75 6.78 29.81
N THR A 8 3.33 6.90 31.00
CA THR A 8 3.84 8.18 31.52
C THR A 8 4.92 8.78 30.61
N CYS A 9 5.80 7.95 30.04
CA CYS A 9 6.78 8.43 29.07
C CYS A 9 6.13 9.02 27.80
N ILE A 10 5.09 8.37 27.27
CA ILE A 10 4.36 8.87 26.10
C ILE A 10 3.57 10.14 26.45
N GLU A 11 2.92 10.19 27.62
CA GLU A 11 2.21 11.37 28.12
C GLU A 11 3.14 12.57 28.23
N VAL A 12 4.27 12.45 28.92
CA VAL A 12 5.25 13.54 29.07
C VAL A 12 5.79 14.02 27.71
N LEU A 13 5.99 13.09 26.77
CA LEU A 13 6.45 13.42 25.42
C LEU A 13 5.39 14.21 24.64
N MET A 14 4.12 13.82 24.79
CA MET A 14 2.96 14.46 24.16
C MET A 14 2.65 15.82 24.77
N ASP A 15 2.68 15.95 26.10
CA ASP A 15 2.53 17.23 26.79
C ASP A 15 3.61 18.20 26.31
N ARG A 16 4.86 17.75 26.25
CA ARG A 16 5.97 18.57 25.75
C ARG A 16 5.79 18.99 24.29
N LEU A 17 5.21 18.12 23.46
CA LEU A 17 4.91 18.42 22.06
C LEU A 17 3.91 19.58 21.94
N HIS A 18 2.84 19.55 22.75
CA HIS A 18 1.73 20.52 22.67
C HIS A 18 1.99 21.82 23.44
N ASP A 19 2.77 21.78 24.52
CA ASP A 19 3.05 22.95 25.37
C ASP A 19 4.07 23.93 24.76
N THR A 20 4.81 23.49 23.74
CA THR A 20 5.91 24.27 23.17
C THR A 20 5.53 24.94 21.85
N LYS A 21 5.89 26.22 21.71
CA LYS A 21 5.84 26.93 20.42
C LYS A 21 7.17 26.88 19.66
N ASN A 22 8.20 26.24 20.22
CA ASN A 22 9.54 26.21 19.63
C ASN A 22 9.67 25.07 18.63
N ALA A 23 9.86 25.38 17.34
CA ALA A 23 9.94 24.39 16.27
C ALA A 23 11.02 23.32 16.51
N SER A 24 12.17 23.68 17.10
CA SER A 24 13.23 22.71 17.38
C SER A 24 12.85 21.73 18.48
N VAL A 25 12.08 22.16 19.47
CA VAL A 25 11.59 21.28 20.53
C VAL A 25 10.57 20.31 19.95
N VAL A 26 9.63 20.80 19.14
CA VAL A 26 8.64 19.94 18.46
C VAL A 26 9.33 18.91 17.57
N LEU A 27 10.30 19.30 16.74
CA LEU A 27 11.06 18.37 15.90
C LEU A 27 11.78 17.29 16.72
N LYS A 28 12.33 17.64 17.89
CA LYS A 28 12.96 16.65 18.79
C LYS A 28 11.94 15.68 19.36
N CYS A 29 10.76 16.16 19.77
CA CYS A 29 9.69 15.27 20.23
C CYS A 29 9.23 14.32 19.13
N LEU A 30 8.98 14.83 17.91
CA LEU A 30 8.64 14.02 16.74
C LEU A 30 9.73 13.00 16.42
N PHE A 31 10.99 13.39 16.50
CA PHE A 31 12.13 12.50 16.27
C PHE A 31 12.15 11.37 17.30
N THR A 32 11.94 11.69 18.59
CA THR A 32 11.83 10.68 19.64
C THR A 32 10.64 9.73 19.38
N MET A 33 9.47 10.24 18.99
CA MET A 33 8.33 9.40 18.63
C MET A 33 8.67 8.47 17.46
N HIS A 34 9.32 8.99 16.42
CA HIS A 34 9.75 8.19 15.29
C HIS A 34 10.72 7.09 15.73
N ILE A 35 11.72 7.39 16.56
CA ILE A 35 12.62 6.37 17.13
C ILE A 35 11.85 5.31 17.93
N ILE A 36 10.80 5.68 18.68
CA ILE A 36 9.93 4.72 19.37
C ILE A 36 9.20 3.81 18.38
N ILE A 37 8.63 4.38 17.31
CA ILE A 37 7.94 3.61 16.26
C ILE A 37 8.91 2.65 15.56
N SER A 38 10.12 3.08 15.27
CA SER A 38 11.08 2.27 14.54
C SER A 38 11.74 1.22 15.43
N ARG A 39 12.23 1.62 16.61
CA ARG A 39 13.18 0.85 17.45
C ARG A 39 12.72 0.65 18.89
N GLY A 40 11.59 1.23 19.29
CA GLY A 40 11.03 1.09 20.64
C GLY A 40 10.58 -0.34 20.96
N SER A 41 10.45 -0.63 22.26
CA SER A 41 9.84 -1.87 22.73
C SER A 41 8.35 -1.95 22.35
N LEU A 42 7.80 -3.17 22.26
CA LEU A 42 6.38 -3.37 21.94
C LEU A 42 5.44 -2.59 22.87
N ILE A 43 5.79 -2.48 24.16
CA ILE A 43 4.99 -1.73 25.14
C ILE A 43 4.96 -0.24 24.79
N LEU A 44 6.09 0.37 24.42
CA LEU A 44 6.13 1.79 24.03
C LEU A 44 5.36 2.03 22.73
N LYS A 45 5.49 1.12 21.77
CA LYS A 45 4.78 1.17 20.48
C LYS A 45 3.26 1.06 20.67
N ASP A 46 2.83 0.14 21.54
CA ASP A 46 1.43 -0.04 21.93
C ASP A 46 0.87 1.21 22.62
N GLN A 47 1.60 1.78 23.58
CA GLN A 47 1.14 3.00 24.25
C GLN A 47 1.08 4.21 23.31
N LEU A 48 2.03 4.33 22.38
CA LEU A 48 2.01 5.40 21.38
C LEU A 48 0.90 5.22 20.34
N SER A 49 0.54 3.98 19.98
CA SER A 49 -0.51 3.71 18.99
C SER A 49 -1.93 3.97 19.50
N VAL A 50 -2.12 4.08 20.82
CA VAL A 50 -3.41 4.36 21.46
C VAL A 50 -3.56 5.85 21.84
N TYR A 51 -2.52 6.66 21.64
CA TYR A 51 -2.49 8.06 22.07
C TYR A 51 -2.65 9.04 20.89
N PRO A 52 -3.55 10.05 21.00
CA PRO A 52 -4.63 10.18 21.98
C PRO A 52 -5.73 9.14 21.72
N SER A 53 -6.55 8.86 22.75
CA SER A 53 -7.61 7.84 22.74
C SER A 53 -8.69 8.01 21.65
N PHE A 54 -8.67 9.13 20.94
CA PHE A 54 -9.47 9.43 19.75
C PHE A 54 -8.57 9.38 18.51
N GLY A 55 -8.12 8.19 18.16
CA GLY A 55 -7.23 7.94 17.01
C GLY A 55 -7.91 8.28 15.68
N GLY A 56 -7.80 9.53 15.25
CA GLY A 56 -8.18 10.04 13.93
C GLY A 56 -6.98 10.50 13.10
N ARG A 57 -7.24 11.07 11.92
CA ARG A 57 -6.24 11.82 11.13
C ARG A 57 -5.79 13.07 11.91
N ASN A 58 -4.52 13.48 11.80
CA ASN A 58 -3.97 14.67 12.46
C ASN A 58 -4.02 14.61 14.00
N PHE A 59 -3.73 13.44 14.58
CA PHE A 59 -3.80 13.25 16.03
C PHE A 59 -2.69 13.99 16.80
N LEU A 60 -1.56 14.29 16.14
CA LEU A 60 -0.52 15.16 16.72
C LEU A 60 -0.95 16.63 16.69
N ASN A 61 -1.99 16.97 15.92
CA ASN A 61 -2.53 18.32 15.77
C ASN A 61 -1.48 19.38 15.38
N LEU A 62 -0.55 19.01 14.49
CA LEU A 62 0.55 19.89 14.08
C LEU A 62 0.40 20.46 12.66
N SER A 63 -0.67 20.14 11.94
CA SER A 63 -0.89 20.60 10.55
C SER A 63 -0.86 22.14 10.39
N MET A 64 -1.26 22.89 11.42
CA MET A 64 -1.24 24.36 11.45
C MET A 64 -0.10 24.94 12.30
N PHE A 65 0.86 24.11 12.74
CA PHE A 65 1.95 24.56 13.59
C PHE A 65 2.78 25.68 12.93
N ARG A 66 3.07 26.72 13.72
CA ARG A 66 3.91 27.85 13.31
C ARG A 66 4.67 28.44 14.49
N ASP A 67 5.98 28.50 14.36
CA ASP A 67 6.89 29.21 15.25
C ASP A 67 7.18 30.60 14.66
N GLU A 68 6.62 31.63 15.30
CA GLU A 68 6.69 33.03 14.85
C GLU A 68 7.88 33.79 15.45
N SER A 69 8.79 33.11 16.16
CA SER A 69 9.93 33.75 16.83
C SER A 69 11.01 34.29 15.86
N GLY A 70 10.97 33.91 14.58
CA GLY A 70 11.83 34.50 13.55
C GLY A 70 11.69 33.83 12.17
N PRO A 71 12.30 34.42 11.11
CA PRO A 71 12.19 33.92 9.75
C PRO A 71 12.69 32.47 9.56
N GLU A 72 13.83 32.13 10.16
CA GLU A 72 14.38 30.77 10.10
C GLU A 72 13.46 29.74 10.80
N ARG A 73 12.82 30.16 11.90
CA ARG A 73 11.87 29.35 12.68
C ARG A 73 10.56 29.13 11.92
N TRP A 74 10.14 30.12 11.13
CA TRP A 74 9.01 29.96 10.22
C TRP A 74 9.29 28.89 9.16
N VAL A 75 10.49 28.87 8.58
CA VAL A 75 10.89 27.82 7.63
C VAL A 75 10.94 26.45 8.31
N LEU A 76 11.48 26.36 9.53
CA LEU A 76 11.47 25.13 10.34
C LEU A 76 10.05 24.63 10.66
N SER A 77 9.07 25.53 10.74
CA SER A 77 7.66 25.16 10.97
C SER A 77 7.08 24.33 9.82
N SER A 78 7.53 24.55 8.59
CA SER A 78 7.16 23.69 7.45
C SER A 78 7.74 22.28 7.59
N TRP A 79 8.97 22.15 8.13
CA TRP A 79 9.57 20.85 8.45
C TRP A 79 8.85 20.14 9.60
N VAL A 80 8.38 20.89 10.61
CA VAL A 80 7.54 20.33 11.69
C VAL A 80 6.26 19.71 11.10
N ARG A 81 5.53 20.46 10.28
CA ARG A 81 4.27 20.01 9.66
C ARG A 81 4.47 18.76 8.82
N TRP A 82 5.47 18.80 7.94
CA TRP A 82 5.82 17.65 7.10
C TRP A 82 6.21 16.43 7.94
N TYR A 83 7.08 16.61 8.93
CA TYR A 83 7.55 15.47 9.72
C TYR A 83 6.48 14.88 10.64
N ALA A 84 5.58 15.72 11.16
CA ALA A 84 4.40 15.25 11.88
C ALA A 84 3.53 14.36 10.99
N ALA A 85 3.26 14.77 9.75
CA ALA A 85 2.50 13.96 8.79
C ALA A 85 3.17 12.60 8.54
N ILE A 86 4.50 12.55 8.42
CA ILE A 86 5.23 11.29 8.29
C ILE A 86 5.05 10.38 9.52
N VAL A 87 5.21 10.92 10.72
CA VAL A 87 5.05 10.16 11.98
C VAL A 87 3.63 9.59 12.10
N GLU A 88 2.61 10.36 11.73
CA GLU A 88 1.22 9.90 11.73
C GLU A 88 0.98 8.79 10.72
N GLN A 89 1.51 8.93 9.50
CA GLN A 89 1.38 7.91 8.47
C GLN A 89 2.12 6.62 8.84
N ASN A 90 3.28 6.71 9.50
CA ASN A 90 3.99 5.55 10.03
C ASN A 90 3.11 4.74 11.00
N LEU A 91 2.38 5.42 11.89
CA LEU A 91 1.44 4.76 12.81
C LEU A 91 0.21 4.22 12.08
N LYS A 92 -0.30 4.91 11.05
CA LYS A 92 -1.41 4.43 10.21
C LYS A 92 -1.03 3.13 9.51
N ILE A 93 0.12 3.07 8.85
CA ILE A 93 0.63 1.87 8.17
C ILE A 93 0.87 0.76 9.17
N SER A 94 1.44 1.07 10.34
CA SER A 94 1.69 0.05 11.36
C SER A 94 0.40 -0.62 11.84
N ARG A 95 -0.71 0.13 11.93
CA ARG A 95 -2.03 -0.42 12.29
C ARG A 95 -2.62 -1.24 11.14
N LEU A 96 -2.48 -0.78 9.90
CA LEU A 96 -3.02 -1.47 8.72
C LEU A 96 -2.31 -2.81 8.45
N LEU A 97 -0.97 -2.81 8.42
CA LEU A 97 -0.16 -4.00 8.12
C LEU A 97 0.00 -4.95 9.32
N GLY A 98 -0.48 -4.55 10.50
CA GLY A 98 -0.31 -5.31 11.74
C GLY A 98 1.14 -5.42 12.25
N HIS A 99 2.09 -4.68 11.66
CA HIS A 99 3.48 -4.63 12.07
C HIS A 99 4.11 -3.29 11.68
N HIS A 100 5.20 -2.89 12.35
CA HIS A 100 5.90 -1.62 12.07
C HIS A 100 6.89 -1.74 10.90
N LEU A 101 6.98 -0.69 10.06
CA LEU A 101 7.83 -0.65 8.87
C LEU A 101 9.33 -0.91 9.12
N CYS A 102 9.86 -0.52 10.28
CA CYS A 102 11.25 -0.82 10.67
C CYS A 102 11.41 -2.15 11.43
N SER A 103 10.32 -2.82 11.81
CA SER A 103 10.40 -4.15 12.43
C SER A 103 10.85 -5.23 11.42
N SER A 104 10.68 -4.96 10.12
CA SER A 104 11.12 -5.82 9.02
C SER A 104 12.64 -5.91 8.87
N PHE A 105 13.42 -5.07 9.56
CA PHE A 105 14.89 -5.26 9.65
C PHE A 105 15.29 -6.39 10.61
N VAL A 106 14.40 -6.77 11.55
CA VAL A 106 14.68 -7.80 12.57
C VAL A 106 14.03 -9.14 12.20
N ALA A 107 12.89 -9.12 11.51
CA ALA A 107 12.25 -10.32 10.99
C ALA A 107 12.77 -10.62 9.56
N ALA A 108 13.97 -11.20 9.48
CA ALA A 108 14.57 -11.68 8.23
C ALA A 108 13.86 -12.93 7.67
N ASN A 109 12.55 -12.85 7.42
CA ASN A 109 11.77 -13.90 6.75
C ASN A 109 10.97 -13.29 5.59
N SER A 110 11.64 -12.98 4.48
CA SER A 110 11.00 -12.51 3.24
C SER A 110 9.90 -13.45 2.74
N LYS A 111 10.06 -14.77 2.96
CA LYS A 111 9.03 -15.76 2.60
C LYS A 111 7.70 -15.58 3.35
N GLY A 112 7.74 -15.16 4.61
CA GLY A 112 6.53 -15.05 5.42
C GLY A 112 5.67 -13.84 5.08
N GLU A 113 6.24 -12.80 4.47
CA GLU A 113 5.51 -11.61 4.00
C GLU A 113 4.85 -11.86 2.64
N GLU A 114 5.55 -12.53 1.72
CA GLU A 114 5.00 -12.98 0.43
C GLU A 114 3.80 -13.92 0.64
N ASP A 115 3.92 -14.92 1.53
CA ASP A 115 2.83 -15.86 1.85
C ASP A 115 1.59 -15.18 2.44
N LYS A 116 1.77 -14.09 3.20
CA LYS A 116 0.64 -13.30 3.72
C LYS A 116 -0.05 -12.52 2.61
N VAL A 117 0.71 -11.87 1.74
CA VAL A 117 0.17 -11.09 0.61
C VAL A 117 -0.60 -11.99 -0.35
N LEU A 118 -0.12 -13.21 -0.59
CA LEU A 118 -0.82 -14.23 -1.38
C LEU A 118 -2.21 -14.57 -0.82
N GLN A 119 -2.38 -14.54 0.50
CA GLN A 119 -3.65 -14.86 1.18
C GLN A 119 -4.64 -13.69 1.22
N LEU A 120 -4.20 -12.46 0.90
CA LEU A 120 -5.06 -11.28 0.92
C LEU A 120 -6.08 -11.29 -0.22
N LEU A 121 -7.30 -10.82 0.07
CA LEU A 121 -8.29 -10.53 -0.96
C LEU A 121 -7.84 -9.29 -1.77
N ASN A 122 -8.27 -9.20 -3.04
CA ASN A 122 -7.93 -8.05 -3.89
C ASN A 122 -8.29 -6.71 -3.24
N ARG A 123 -9.46 -6.62 -2.59
CA ARG A 123 -9.90 -5.40 -1.90
C ARG A 123 -8.88 -4.95 -0.85
N ASP A 124 -8.44 -5.88 0.00
CA ASP A 124 -7.54 -5.59 1.11
C ASP A 124 -6.14 -5.27 0.56
N LEU A 125 -5.70 -5.98 -0.49
CA LEU A 125 -4.46 -5.70 -1.20
C LEU A 125 -4.43 -4.30 -1.84
N PHE A 126 -5.55 -3.87 -2.43
CA PHE A 126 -5.69 -2.52 -2.98
C PHE A 126 -5.66 -1.44 -1.90
N GLU A 127 -6.30 -1.69 -0.75
CA GLU A 127 -6.28 -0.78 0.40
C GLU A 127 -4.85 -0.62 0.95
N GLU A 128 -4.11 -1.73 1.10
CA GLU A 128 -2.72 -1.68 1.53
C GLU A 128 -1.83 -0.90 0.54
N VAL A 129 -1.97 -1.13 -0.76
CA VAL A 129 -1.22 -0.38 -1.79
C VAL A 129 -1.58 1.10 -1.75
N ASP A 130 -2.86 1.47 -1.62
CA ASP A 130 -3.26 2.88 -1.58
C ASP A 130 -2.62 3.62 -0.40
N VAL A 131 -2.63 3.02 0.80
CA VAL A 131 -2.01 3.62 2.00
C VAL A 131 -0.49 3.69 1.88
N LEU A 132 0.16 2.69 1.28
CA LEU A 132 1.61 2.73 1.02
C LEU A 132 1.97 3.83 0.00
N VAL A 133 1.15 4.03 -1.03
CA VAL A 133 1.34 5.11 -2.01
C VAL A 133 1.07 6.48 -1.37
N GLU A 134 0.06 6.61 -0.52
CA GLU A 134 -0.22 7.84 0.26
C GLU A 134 0.99 8.23 1.11
N PHE A 135 1.66 7.28 1.76
CA PHE A 135 2.90 7.53 2.51
C PHE A 135 3.99 8.14 1.64
N VAL A 136 4.19 7.59 0.44
CA VAL A 136 5.20 8.08 -0.51
C VAL A 136 4.87 9.50 -0.97
N GLN A 137 3.58 9.81 -1.16
CA GLN A 137 3.13 11.16 -1.48
C GLN A 137 3.47 12.14 -0.34
N VAL A 138 3.22 11.76 0.93
CA VAL A 138 3.60 12.60 2.08
C VAL A 138 5.11 12.80 2.16
N ILE A 139 5.93 11.79 1.86
CA ILE A 139 7.39 11.97 1.74
C ILE A 139 7.71 13.04 0.69
N CYS A 140 7.04 13.00 -0.45
CA CYS A 140 7.27 13.95 -1.53
C CYS A 140 6.89 15.38 -1.14
N GLU A 141 5.96 15.60 -0.22
CA GLU A 141 5.56 16.93 0.25
C GLU A 141 6.60 17.64 1.14
N PHE A 142 7.86 17.17 1.14
CA PHE A 142 8.94 17.80 1.90
C PHE A 142 9.13 19.29 1.52
N PRO A 143 9.51 20.17 2.47
CA PRO A 143 9.66 21.60 2.20
C PRO A 143 10.80 21.92 1.22
N ASP A 144 10.60 22.91 0.35
CA ASP A 144 11.59 23.35 -0.65
C ASP A 144 12.87 23.97 -0.03
N SER A 145 12.87 24.23 1.28
CA SER A 145 13.99 24.76 2.04
C SER A 145 15.09 23.73 2.29
N LEU A 146 15.59 23.11 1.21
CA LEU A 146 16.63 22.06 1.21
C LEU A 146 17.93 22.49 1.91
N HIS A 147 18.24 23.79 1.94
CA HIS A 147 19.40 24.31 2.65
C HIS A 147 19.40 23.97 4.16
N LEU A 148 18.22 23.75 4.76
CA LEU A 148 18.08 23.34 6.15
C LEU A 148 18.55 21.91 6.42
N GLN A 149 18.78 21.08 5.40
CA GLN A 149 19.41 19.77 5.59
C GLN A 149 20.86 19.86 6.10
N ARG A 150 21.48 21.05 6.10
CA ARG A 150 22.76 21.30 6.79
C ARG A 150 22.61 21.25 8.32
N ASN A 151 21.39 21.40 8.84
CA ASN A 151 21.11 21.24 10.26
C ASN A 151 21.12 19.74 10.61
N ASN A 152 21.93 19.36 11.61
CA ASN A 152 22.08 17.97 12.04
C ASN A 152 20.74 17.29 12.36
N LEU A 153 19.78 17.99 12.97
CA LEU A 153 18.49 17.41 13.32
C LEU A 153 17.66 17.10 12.06
N ILE A 154 17.62 18.03 11.10
CA ILE A 154 16.89 17.83 9.84
C ILE A 154 17.55 16.72 9.01
N TYR A 155 18.88 16.67 9.00
CA TYR A 155 19.63 15.59 8.34
C TYR A 155 19.25 14.22 8.91
N GLU A 156 19.26 14.06 10.25
CA GLU A 156 18.89 12.79 10.89
C GLU A 156 17.42 12.44 10.68
N ILE A 157 16.53 13.43 10.64
CA ILE A 157 15.12 13.23 10.26
C ILE A 157 15.02 12.68 8.84
N VAL A 158 15.63 13.35 7.85
CA VAL A 158 15.62 12.92 6.44
C VAL A 158 16.22 11.53 6.29
N ARG A 159 17.30 11.24 7.02
CA ARG A 159 17.91 9.91 7.06
C ARG A 159 16.92 8.86 7.56
N LEU A 160 16.22 9.12 8.67
CA LEU A 160 15.26 8.17 9.23
C LEU A 160 14.07 7.94 8.30
N VAL A 161 13.54 9.01 7.68
CA VAL A 161 12.50 8.91 6.64
C VAL A 161 12.99 8.12 5.42
N SER A 162 14.28 8.21 5.07
CA SER A 162 14.85 7.38 4.01
C SER A 162 14.88 5.88 4.36
N GLU A 163 15.04 5.54 5.65
CA GLU A 163 14.96 4.17 6.14
C GLU A 163 13.53 3.65 6.03
N ASP A 164 12.52 4.45 6.42
CA ASP A 164 11.10 4.10 6.23
C ASP A 164 10.75 3.90 4.76
N TYR A 165 11.20 4.82 3.89
CA TYR A 165 10.93 4.76 2.47
C TYR A 165 11.44 3.45 1.86
N ARG A 166 12.64 2.99 2.24
CA ARG A 166 13.15 1.67 1.79
C ARG A 166 12.26 0.51 2.20
N SER A 167 11.68 0.55 3.40
CA SER A 167 10.73 -0.48 3.83
C SER A 167 9.44 -0.41 3.02
N VAL A 168 8.87 0.78 2.85
CA VAL A 168 7.65 0.98 2.05
C VAL A 168 7.85 0.54 0.59
N GLN A 169 9.03 0.77 0.02
CA GLN A 169 9.35 0.29 -1.32
C GLN A 169 9.31 -1.24 -1.45
N ARG A 170 9.83 -1.96 -0.45
CA ARG A 170 9.75 -3.43 -0.41
C ARG A 170 8.30 -3.90 -0.33
N GLU A 171 7.51 -3.30 0.56
CA GLU A 171 6.09 -3.62 0.72
C GLU A 171 5.28 -3.35 -0.56
N ILE A 172 5.54 -2.23 -1.25
CA ILE A 172 4.91 -1.89 -2.54
C ILE A 172 5.32 -2.92 -3.59
N SER A 173 6.61 -3.28 -3.67
CA SER A 173 7.11 -4.24 -4.66
C SER A 173 6.40 -5.58 -4.57
N ILE A 174 6.27 -6.14 -3.36
CA ILE A 174 5.63 -7.45 -3.13
C ILE A 174 4.16 -7.40 -3.58
N ARG A 175 3.44 -6.34 -3.22
CA ARG A 175 2.01 -6.20 -3.53
C ARG A 175 1.74 -5.89 -4.99
N VAL A 176 2.57 -5.07 -5.62
CA VAL A 176 2.46 -4.76 -7.06
C VAL A 176 2.80 -5.98 -7.91
N MET A 177 3.76 -6.81 -7.47
CA MET A 177 4.05 -8.09 -8.10
C MET A 177 2.83 -9.01 -8.04
N GLU A 178 2.23 -9.19 -6.85
CA GLU A 178 1.03 -10.02 -6.69
C GLU A 178 -0.17 -9.50 -7.50
N LEU A 179 -0.43 -8.19 -7.46
CA LEU A 179 -1.47 -7.58 -8.28
C LEU A 179 -1.20 -7.79 -9.77
N GLY A 180 0.08 -7.76 -10.19
CA GLY A 180 0.52 -8.05 -11.54
C GLY A 180 0.13 -9.44 -12.02
N GLU A 181 0.28 -10.45 -11.16
CA GLU A 181 -0.13 -11.84 -11.47
C GLU A 181 -1.66 -11.99 -11.52
N ARG A 182 -2.40 -11.21 -10.72
CA ARG A 182 -3.87 -11.26 -10.68
C ARG A 182 -4.57 -10.47 -11.79
N ILE A 183 -3.84 -9.64 -12.55
CA ILE A 183 -4.38 -8.78 -13.63
C ILE A 183 -5.36 -9.51 -14.58
N PRO A 184 -5.09 -10.74 -15.07
CA PRO A 184 -5.98 -11.42 -16.01
C PRO A 184 -7.40 -11.63 -15.44
N GLY A 185 -7.50 -11.89 -14.13
CA GLY A 185 -8.76 -12.15 -13.43
C GLY A 185 -9.51 -10.89 -12.96
N MET A 186 -8.89 -9.70 -13.03
CA MET A 186 -9.48 -8.48 -12.49
C MET A 186 -10.67 -7.94 -13.31
N SER A 187 -11.59 -7.28 -12.61
CA SER A 187 -12.65 -6.47 -13.20
C SER A 187 -12.11 -5.16 -13.80
N TYR A 188 -12.91 -4.50 -14.63
CA TYR A 188 -12.54 -3.20 -15.20
C TYR A 188 -12.28 -2.14 -14.11
N SER A 189 -13.09 -2.12 -13.05
CA SER A 189 -12.93 -1.20 -11.92
C SER A 189 -11.62 -1.44 -11.17
N GLU A 190 -11.28 -2.70 -10.88
CA GLU A 190 -10.02 -3.06 -10.22
C GLU A 190 -8.81 -2.65 -11.07
N LEU A 191 -8.85 -2.89 -12.38
CA LEU A 191 -7.78 -2.46 -13.30
C LEU A 191 -7.62 -0.93 -13.31
N THR A 192 -8.71 -0.17 -13.31
CA THR A 192 -8.64 1.30 -13.24
C THR A 192 -8.11 1.80 -11.90
N GLN A 193 -8.47 1.14 -10.79
CA GLN A 193 -7.96 1.45 -9.46
C GLN A 193 -6.45 1.18 -9.37
N LEU A 194 -6.00 0.03 -9.88
CA LEU A 194 -4.58 -0.31 -9.99
C LEU A 194 -3.81 0.78 -10.74
N LEU A 195 -4.29 1.16 -11.93
CA LEU A 195 -3.64 2.21 -12.73
C LEU A 195 -3.61 3.56 -12.01
N GLY A 196 -4.66 3.91 -11.27
CA GLY A 196 -4.69 5.12 -10.45
C GLY A 196 -3.59 5.14 -9.40
N ASN A 197 -3.46 4.05 -8.65
CA ASN A 197 -2.44 3.90 -7.61
C ASN A 197 -1.01 3.94 -8.19
N LEU A 198 -0.77 3.21 -9.28
CA LEU A 198 0.56 3.19 -9.93
C LEU A 198 0.93 4.57 -10.49
N LYS A 199 0.00 5.30 -11.12
CA LYS A 199 0.25 6.67 -11.60
C LYS A 199 0.57 7.64 -10.47
N ARG A 200 -0.17 7.56 -9.35
CA ARG A 200 0.10 8.36 -8.16
C ARG A 200 1.50 8.09 -7.62
N PHE A 201 1.89 6.82 -7.56
CA PHE A 201 3.25 6.43 -7.15
C PHE A 201 4.32 6.94 -8.11
N GLU A 202 4.14 6.81 -9.43
CA GLU A 202 5.07 7.32 -10.45
C GLU A 202 5.25 8.84 -10.36
N SER A 203 4.19 9.60 -10.05
CA SER A 203 4.26 11.06 -9.93
C SER A 203 5.20 11.55 -8.83
N CYS A 204 5.53 10.67 -7.87
CA CYS A 204 6.45 10.96 -6.78
C CYS A 204 7.94 10.86 -7.20
N LYS A 205 8.23 10.21 -8.33
CA LYS A 205 9.58 9.79 -8.73
C LYS A 205 10.60 10.94 -8.74
N GLU A 206 10.26 12.06 -9.36
CA GLU A 206 11.17 13.23 -9.46
C GLU A 206 11.45 13.86 -8.10
N ARG A 207 10.41 14.07 -7.27
CA ARG A 207 10.56 14.66 -5.93
C ARG A 207 11.39 13.77 -5.02
N LEU A 208 11.23 12.44 -5.10
CA LEU A 208 12.04 11.50 -4.33
C LEU A 208 13.52 11.54 -4.73
N TYR A 209 13.84 11.68 -6.02
CA TYR A 209 15.23 11.81 -6.47
C TYR A 209 15.89 13.09 -5.94
N LEU A 210 15.13 14.20 -5.90
CA LEU A 210 15.61 15.46 -5.33
C LEU A 210 15.95 15.32 -3.84
N MET A 211 15.10 14.62 -3.07
CA MET A 211 15.29 14.47 -1.63
C MET A 211 16.43 13.53 -1.24
N PHE A 212 16.56 12.38 -1.91
CA PHE A 212 17.48 11.31 -1.48
C PHE A 212 18.78 11.22 -2.29
N VAL A 213 19.01 12.13 -3.25
CA VAL A 213 20.25 12.29 -4.04
C VAL A 213 20.91 10.95 -4.36
N ASN A 214 20.28 10.20 -5.26
CA ASN A 214 20.85 9.02 -5.92
C ASN A 214 21.22 7.81 -5.02
N LYS A 215 21.00 7.85 -3.69
CA LYS A 215 21.37 6.75 -2.76
C LYS A 215 20.47 5.50 -2.85
N ASN A 216 19.35 5.59 -3.56
CA ASN A 216 18.31 4.56 -3.64
C ASN A 216 17.74 4.50 -5.07
N ARG A 217 18.58 4.19 -6.07
CA ARG A 217 18.08 3.87 -7.42
C ARG A 217 17.30 2.56 -7.35
N ASN A 218 16.01 2.67 -7.14
CA ASN A 218 15.08 1.54 -7.14
C ASN A 218 14.60 1.29 -8.56
N ASP A 219 15.57 1.12 -9.47
CA ASP A 219 15.28 1.01 -10.90
C ASP A 219 14.39 -0.23 -11.15
N ALA A 220 14.65 -1.33 -10.45
CA ALA A 220 13.83 -2.53 -10.46
C ALA A 220 12.36 -2.29 -10.03
N LEU A 221 12.11 -1.47 -9.00
CA LEU A 221 10.73 -1.17 -8.57
C LEU A 221 10.01 -0.33 -9.62
N TRP A 222 10.69 0.66 -10.20
CA TRP A 222 10.12 1.49 -11.25
C TRP A 222 9.85 0.70 -12.53
N GLU A 223 10.73 -0.25 -12.88
CA GLU A 223 10.53 -1.20 -13.98
C GLU A 223 9.30 -2.08 -13.71
N LEU A 224 9.22 -2.72 -12.54
CA LEU A 224 8.07 -3.54 -12.12
C LEU A 224 6.75 -2.75 -12.21
N VAL A 225 6.72 -1.53 -11.68
CA VAL A 225 5.54 -0.65 -11.76
C VAL A 225 5.18 -0.33 -13.21
N GLY A 226 6.18 -0.03 -14.05
CA GLY A 226 5.97 0.24 -15.47
C GLY A 226 5.44 -0.96 -16.25
N GLU A 227 5.96 -2.16 -15.96
CA GLU A 227 5.50 -3.43 -16.54
C GLU A 227 4.06 -3.75 -16.13
N THR A 228 3.77 -3.74 -14.82
CA THR A 228 2.42 -4.00 -14.29
C THR A 228 1.39 -3.02 -14.85
N ARG A 229 1.77 -1.74 -14.98
CA ARG A 229 0.92 -0.73 -15.61
C ARG A 229 0.64 -1.04 -17.08
N SER A 230 1.67 -1.43 -17.83
CA SER A 230 1.53 -1.77 -19.26
C SER A 230 0.63 -3.00 -19.46
N LYS A 231 0.81 -4.03 -18.63
CA LYS A 231 -0.06 -5.21 -18.58
C LYS A 231 -1.52 -4.83 -18.28
N ALA A 232 -1.76 -3.97 -17.30
CA ALA A 232 -3.09 -3.53 -16.91
C ALA A 232 -3.80 -2.72 -18.02
N VAL A 233 -3.08 -1.82 -18.70
CA VAL A 233 -3.61 -1.06 -19.85
C VAL A 233 -4.04 -2.00 -20.97
N GLU A 234 -3.22 -3.01 -21.28
CA GLU A 234 -3.53 -3.94 -22.36
C GLU A 234 -4.76 -4.80 -22.05
N MET A 235 -4.88 -5.28 -20.80
CA MET A 235 -6.09 -5.99 -20.37
C MET A 235 -7.36 -5.14 -20.41
N ILE A 236 -7.27 -3.84 -20.12
CA ILE A 236 -8.40 -2.92 -20.25
C ILE A 236 -8.86 -2.84 -21.71
N LYS A 237 -7.93 -2.71 -22.67
CA LYS A 237 -8.26 -2.69 -24.11
C LYS A 237 -8.94 -3.97 -24.56
N GLN A 238 -8.35 -5.13 -24.21
CA GLN A 238 -8.91 -6.44 -24.56
C GLN A 238 -10.33 -6.63 -24.01
N LYS A 239 -10.57 -6.26 -22.74
CA LYS A 239 -11.92 -6.34 -22.15
C LYS A 239 -12.90 -5.34 -22.80
N GLY A 240 -12.41 -4.20 -23.29
CA GLY A 240 -13.19 -3.23 -24.06
C GLY A 240 -13.63 -3.79 -25.42
N GLU A 241 -12.71 -4.42 -26.15
CA GLU A 241 -12.99 -5.07 -27.44
C GLU A 241 -13.98 -6.23 -27.31
N ILE A 242 -13.83 -7.08 -26.29
CA ILE A 242 -14.78 -8.17 -26.01
C ILE A 242 -16.18 -7.63 -25.72
N LYS A 243 -16.31 -6.49 -25.00
CA LYS A 243 -17.62 -5.85 -24.76
C LYS A 243 -18.24 -5.34 -26.05
N LEU A 244 -17.46 -4.72 -26.93
CA LEU A 244 -17.95 -4.23 -28.23
C LEU A 244 -18.41 -5.38 -29.14
N LEU A 245 -17.67 -6.49 -29.16
CA LEU A 245 -18.05 -7.70 -29.91
C LEU A 245 -19.35 -8.32 -29.39
N LYS A 246 -19.55 -8.38 -28.07
CA LYS A 246 -20.80 -8.87 -27.46
C LYS A 246 -21.99 -7.95 -27.73
N MET A 247 -21.77 -6.64 -27.82
CA MET A 247 -22.82 -5.65 -28.10
C MET A 247 -23.19 -5.61 -29.59
N GLY A 248 -22.23 -5.89 -30.48
CA GLY A 248 -22.45 -5.99 -31.93
C GLY A 248 -23.09 -7.31 -32.39
N ASN A 249 -23.23 -8.32 -31.51
CA ASN A 249 -23.86 -9.59 -31.83
C ASN A 249 -24.82 -10.06 -30.72
N PRO A 250 -26.06 -9.53 -30.66
CA PRO A 250 -27.06 -9.94 -29.67
C PRO A 250 -27.45 -11.43 -29.75
N ASN A 251 -27.22 -12.09 -30.89
CA ASN A 251 -27.71 -13.44 -31.17
C ASN A 251 -26.70 -14.57 -30.88
N ALA A 252 -25.43 -14.27 -30.59
CA ALA A 252 -24.44 -15.31 -30.26
C ALA A 252 -24.60 -15.88 -28.84
N SER A 253 -25.45 -15.28 -28.00
CA SER A 253 -25.65 -15.68 -26.60
C SER A 253 -26.44 -16.99 -26.44
N ASN A 254 -27.06 -17.50 -27.51
CA ASN A 254 -27.94 -18.67 -27.45
C ASN A 254 -27.35 -19.97 -28.04
N GLU A 255 -26.14 -19.96 -28.61
CA GLU A 255 -25.60 -21.16 -29.30
C GLU A 255 -24.67 -22.04 -28.44
N LEU A 256 -24.28 -21.60 -27.23
CA LEU A 256 -23.38 -22.38 -26.37
C LEU A 256 -24.09 -23.36 -25.42
N THR A 257 -25.40 -23.58 -25.56
CA THR A 257 -26.15 -24.53 -24.70
C THR A 257 -26.85 -25.69 -25.43
N GLN A 258 -26.58 -25.92 -26.71
CA GLN A 258 -27.11 -27.10 -27.41
C GLN A 258 -26.02 -28.04 -27.91
N PHE A 259 -25.27 -28.64 -26.98
CA PHE A 259 -24.81 -30.01 -27.18
C PHE A 259 -25.99 -30.96 -26.97
N LYS A 260 -26.86 -31.07 -27.99
CA LYS A 260 -27.80 -32.20 -28.10
C LYS A 260 -26.99 -33.42 -28.57
N PHE A 261 -26.79 -34.38 -27.68
CA PHE A 261 -26.54 -35.76 -28.10
C PHE A 261 -27.80 -36.25 -28.82
N ASN A 262 -27.75 -36.29 -30.15
CA ASN A 262 -28.78 -36.89 -30.97
C ASN A 262 -28.09 -37.89 -31.91
N SER A 263 -27.91 -39.11 -31.43
CA SER A 263 -27.50 -40.25 -32.26
C SER A 263 -28.68 -41.21 -32.38
N GLY A 264 -29.63 -40.83 -33.24
CA GLY A 264 -30.53 -41.76 -33.91
C GLY A 264 -30.13 -41.79 -35.37
N GLY A 265 -29.44 -42.86 -35.78
CA GLY A 265 -29.09 -43.15 -37.17
C GLY A 265 -29.45 -44.60 -37.44
N GLU A 266 -30.44 -44.80 -38.31
CA GLU A 266 -30.89 -46.08 -38.82
C GLU A 266 -29.76 -46.84 -39.54
N PHE A 267 -29.78 -48.17 -39.43
CA PHE A 267 -29.17 -49.05 -40.42
C PHE A 267 -30.15 -50.19 -40.70
N GLU A 268 -30.47 -50.33 -41.99
CA GLU A 268 -31.39 -51.31 -42.56
C GLU A 268 -30.71 -52.68 -42.81
N TYR A 269 -31.51 -53.74 -42.67
CA TYR A 269 -31.46 -55.09 -43.28
C TYR A 269 -30.29 -56.07 -42.97
N PHE A 270 -30.60 -57.21 -42.32
CA PHE A 270 -30.93 -58.51 -42.96
C PHE A 270 -31.23 -59.64 -41.94
N ASP A 271 -32.35 -60.32 -42.21
CA ASP A 271 -32.74 -61.74 -42.03
C ASP A 271 -32.45 -62.63 -40.79
N SER A 272 -33.57 -63.24 -40.35
CA SER A 272 -33.82 -64.68 -40.11
C SER A 272 -33.61 -65.32 -38.72
N ALA A 273 -34.72 -65.96 -38.29
CA ALA A 273 -34.87 -67.10 -37.36
C ALA A 273 -34.61 -66.83 -35.86
N ALA A 274 -35.39 -67.31 -34.88
CA ALA A 274 -36.62 -68.11 -34.82
C ALA A 274 -37.21 -67.96 -33.39
N LEU A 275 -38.53 -68.20 -33.28
CA LEU A 275 -39.27 -68.88 -32.18
C LEU A 275 -38.52 -69.06 -30.84
N THR A 276 -39.02 -68.65 -29.67
CA THR A 276 -40.23 -69.20 -29.03
C THR A 276 -40.68 -68.38 -27.81
N VAL A 277 -42.00 -68.35 -27.68
CA VAL A 277 -42.87 -68.11 -26.52
C VAL A 277 -42.38 -68.76 -25.22
N SER A 278 -42.44 -68.04 -24.08
CA SER A 278 -43.17 -68.50 -22.89
C SER A 278 -43.32 -67.39 -21.85
N ALA A 279 -44.57 -67.20 -21.44
CA ALA A 279 -44.99 -66.44 -20.28
C ALA A 279 -45.44 -67.43 -19.18
N ILE A 280 -45.55 -66.90 -17.95
CA ILE A 280 -46.34 -67.44 -16.82
C ILE A 280 -45.60 -68.46 -15.94
N ALA A 281 -45.13 -67.97 -14.79
CA ALA A 281 -45.73 -68.21 -13.47
C ALA A 281 -45.17 -67.21 -12.45
#